data_AF-A0A8C2LFG8-F1
#
_entry.id   AF-A0A8C2LFG8-F1
#
_cell.length_a   1.000
_cell.length_b   1.000
_cell.length_c   1.000
_cell.angle_alpha   90.00
_cell.angle_beta   90.00
_cell.angle_gamma   90.00
#
_symmetry.space_group_name_H-M   'P 1'
#
loop_
_entity.id
_entity.type
_entity.pdbx_description
1 polymer ?
#
loop_
_entity_poly.entity_id
_entity_poly.type
_entity_poly.pdbx_seq_one_letter_code
_entity_poly.pdbx_strand_id
1 'polypeptide(L)'
;MESIIAPISKAGATKLVKKNFLEAIKSNDFEKLEAILTQRQIDVDTVFEVEDENMVLASYKQGYWLPSYKLKSSWATGLHLSVLLGHVECLRVLLDHNATINCRPNGKTPLHVACEMANLECVKVLCDHGAKLNCYSLSGHTALHFCTTPSSILCAKQLVLRGKTYQGLIRFGEP
;
A
#
# COMPACT_ATOMS: atom_id res chain seq x y z
N MET A 1 -19.82 -6.95 42.22
CA MET A 1 -18.49 -6.44 41.81
C MET A 1 -18.53 -6.29 40.30
N GLU A 2 -19.39 -5.39 39.82
CA GLU A 2 -19.55 -5.13 38.38
C GLU A 2 -18.49 -4.13 37.97
N SER A 3 -17.56 -4.55 37.12
CA SER A 3 -16.59 -3.65 36.50
C SER A 3 -17.33 -2.73 35.55
N ILE A 4 -17.45 -1.46 35.95
CA ILE A 4 -17.97 -0.38 35.11
C ILE A 4 -16.97 -0.17 33.97
N ILE A 5 -17.22 -0.78 32.82
CA ILE A 5 -16.51 -0.49 31.58
C ILE A 5 -16.97 0.90 31.16
N ALA A 6 -16.12 1.90 31.36
CA ALA A 6 -16.39 3.26 30.91
C ALA A 6 -16.69 3.26 29.39
N PRO A 7 -17.66 4.05 28.91
CA PRO A 7 -17.98 4.08 27.49
C PRO A 7 -16.76 4.58 26.73
N ILE A 8 -16.19 3.74 25.86
CA ILE A 8 -15.12 4.14 24.97
C ILE A 8 -15.65 5.30 24.13
N SER A 9 -15.05 6.48 24.25
CA SER A 9 -15.45 7.64 23.44
C SER A 9 -15.31 7.28 21.95
N LYS A 10 -16.17 7.83 21.09
CA LYS A 10 -16.17 7.54 19.63
C LYS A 10 -14.77 7.76 19.00
N ALA A 11 -14.00 8.72 19.53
CA ALA A 11 -12.61 8.97 19.15
C ALA A 11 -11.61 7.92 19.69
N GLY A 12 -11.81 7.42 20.91
CA GLY A 12 -11.03 6.34 21.50
C GLY A 12 -11.20 5.01 20.75
N ALA A 13 -12.41 4.72 20.30
CA ALA A 13 -12.71 3.52 19.52
C ALA A 13 -11.97 3.52 18.18
N THR A 14 -12.01 4.62 17.42
CA THR A 14 -11.28 4.74 16.14
C THR A 14 -9.77 4.59 16.30
N LYS A 15 -9.18 5.16 17.36
CA LYS A 15 -7.74 5.03 17.64
C LYS A 15 -7.34 3.59 17.96
N LEU A 16 -8.17 2.87 18.70
CA LEU A 16 -7.95 1.46 19.03
C LEU A 16 -8.04 0.57 17.79
N VAL A 17 -9.05 0.77 16.93
CA VAL A 17 -9.19 0.01 15.68
C VAL A 17 -7.98 0.24 14.77
N LYS A 18 -7.52 1.48 14.61
CA LYS A 18 -6.32 1.82 13.84
C LYS A 18 -5.07 1.12 14.39
N LYS A 19 -4.92 1.05 15.71
CA LYS A 19 -3.83 0.32 16.36
C LYS A 19 -3.91 -1.18 16.09
N ASN A 20 -5.09 -1.78 16.25
CA ASN A 20 -5.30 -3.22 16.04
C ASN A 20 -5.05 -3.62 14.59
N PHE A 21 -5.45 -2.78 13.64
CA PHE A 21 -5.18 -2.98 12.21
C PHE A 21 -3.68 -2.97 11.93
N LEU A 22 -2.96 -1.97 12.46
CA LEU A 22 -1.51 -1.87 12.31
C LEU A 22 -0.79 -3.07 12.94
N GLU A 23 -1.26 -3.52 14.11
CA GLU A 23 -0.72 -4.71 14.77
C GLU A 23 -0.94 -5.97 13.93
N ALA A 24 -2.14 -6.18 13.38
CA ALA A 24 -2.44 -7.33 12.52
C ALA A 24 -1.48 -7.42 11.32
N ILE A 25 -1.21 -6.28 10.67
CA ILE A 25 -0.22 -6.23 9.59
C ILE A 25 1.19 -6.54 10.12
N LYS A 26 1.61 -5.98 11.26
CA LYS A 26 2.96 -6.21 11.82
C LYS A 26 3.18 -7.65 12.26
N SER A 27 2.15 -8.33 12.73
CA SER A 27 2.21 -9.74 13.14
C SER A 27 1.92 -10.74 12.01
N ASN A 28 1.68 -10.27 10.78
CA ASN A 28 1.25 -11.10 9.64
C ASN A 28 -0.02 -11.91 9.93
N ASP A 29 -0.94 -11.35 10.72
CA ASP A 29 -2.22 -11.95 11.11
C ASP A 29 -3.30 -11.48 10.12
N PHE A 30 -3.41 -12.20 9.00
CA PHE A 30 -4.30 -11.83 7.90
C PHE A 30 -5.77 -12.13 8.23
N GLU A 31 -6.05 -13.10 9.09
CA GLU A 31 -7.41 -13.41 9.56
C GLU A 31 -7.95 -12.28 10.45
N LYS A 32 -7.14 -11.77 11.39
CA LYS A 32 -7.50 -10.58 12.17
C LYS A 32 -7.67 -9.36 11.29
N LEU A 33 -6.82 -9.21 10.27
CA LEU A 33 -6.93 -8.11 9.30
C LEU A 33 -8.25 -8.19 8.51
N GLU A 34 -8.58 -9.36 7.98
CA GLU A 34 -9.81 -9.63 7.24
C GLU A 34 -11.05 -9.40 8.12
N ALA A 35 -11.02 -9.85 9.38
CA ALA A 35 -12.10 -9.62 10.32
C ALA A 35 -12.33 -8.11 10.58
N ILE A 36 -11.26 -7.33 10.75
CA ILE A 36 -11.36 -5.88 10.95
C ILE A 36 -11.97 -5.19 9.71
N LEU A 37 -11.53 -5.58 8.50
CA LEU A 37 -12.01 -5.01 7.24
C LEU A 37 -13.47 -5.38 6.95
N THR A 38 -13.86 -6.64 7.19
CA THR A 38 -15.23 -7.14 7.01
C THR A 38 -16.22 -6.39 7.89
N GLN A 39 -15.81 -6.05 9.12
CA GLN A 39 -16.63 -5.28 10.06
C GLN A 39 -16.71 -3.78 9.68
N ARG A 40 -16.03 -3.34 8.62
CA ARG A 40 -16.02 -1.96 8.09
C ARG A 40 -15.71 -0.89 9.15
N GLN A 41 -14.91 -1.25 10.15
CA GLN A 41 -14.56 -0.33 11.25
C GLN A 41 -13.51 0.70 10.85
N ILE A 42 -12.77 0.44 9.77
CA ILE A 42 -11.67 1.25 9.27
C ILE A 42 -11.61 1.20 7.76
N ASP A 43 -11.18 2.31 7.15
CA ASP A 43 -10.90 2.37 5.72
C ASP A 43 -9.64 1.58 5.40
N VAL A 44 -9.69 0.75 4.36
CA VAL A 44 -8.57 -0.09 3.89
C VAL A 44 -7.36 0.77 3.48
N ASP A 45 -7.61 1.98 2.97
CA ASP A 45 -6.58 2.92 2.54
C ASP A 45 -6.09 3.84 3.66
N THR A 46 -6.40 3.51 4.92
CA THR A 46 -5.92 4.27 6.07
C THR A 46 -4.40 4.44 6.02
N VAL A 47 -3.95 5.68 6.21
CA VAL A 47 -2.54 6.02 6.32
C VAL A 47 -2.11 5.91 7.78
N PHE A 48 -1.08 5.11 8.01
CA PHE A 48 -0.45 4.88 9.30
C PHE A 48 0.80 5.75 9.45
N GLU A 49 1.22 5.96 10.70
CA GLU A 49 2.43 6.72 11.06
C GLU A 49 2.38 8.20 10.62
N VAL A 50 1.27 8.87 10.92
CA VAL A 50 1.08 10.30 10.65
C VAL A 50 1.32 11.09 11.95
N GLU A 51 2.27 12.03 11.95
CA GLU A 51 2.46 12.97 13.08
C GLU A 51 1.30 13.99 13.15
N ASP A 52 0.70 14.37 12.01
CA ASP A 52 -0.46 15.29 11.92
C ASP A 52 -1.50 14.86 10.85
N GLU A 53 -2.61 14.25 11.29
CA GLU A 53 -3.67 13.70 10.43
C GLU A 53 -4.34 14.75 9.52
N ASN A 54 -4.37 16.02 9.93
CA ASN A 54 -5.02 17.10 9.19
C ASN A 54 -4.25 17.46 7.91
N MET A 55 -2.92 17.31 7.92
CA MET A 55 -2.06 17.62 6.77
C MET A 55 -2.17 16.56 5.66
N VAL A 56 -2.40 15.29 6.03
CA VAL A 56 -2.59 14.17 5.09
C VAL A 56 -3.94 14.26 4.38
N LEU A 57 -5.00 14.58 5.12
CA LEU A 57 -6.34 14.79 4.54
C LEU A 57 -6.36 15.94 3.53
N ALA A 58 -5.63 17.03 3.79
CA ALA A 58 -5.50 18.16 2.88
C ALA A 58 -4.79 17.77 1.56
N SER A 59 -3.75 16.95 1.64
CA SER A 59 -2.99 16.50 0.45
C SER A 59 -3.79 15.50 -0.40
N TYR A 60 -4.50 14.58 0.26
CA TYR A 60 -5.28 13.52 -0.38
C TYR A 60 -6.55 14.06 -1.06
N LYS A 61 -7.30 14.95 -0.39
CA LYS A 61 -8.59 15.44 -0.90
C LYS A 61 -8.47 16.62 -1.86
N GLN A 62 -7.40 17.39 -1.84
CA GLN A 62 -7.25 18.59 -2.68
C GLN A 62 -6.18 18.47 -3.77
N GLY A 63 -5.52 17.31 -3.91
CA GLY A 63 -4.47 17.13 -4.92
C GLY A 63 -3.20 17.96 -4.65
N TYR A 64 -3.05 18.48 -3.43
CA TYR A 64 -1.86 19.24 -3.04
C TYR A 64 -0.68 18.32 -2.79
N TRP A 65 0.41 18.62 -3.49
CA TRP A 65 1.68 17.91 -3.36
C TRP A 65 2.49 18.54 -2.22
N LEU A 66 2.73 17.79 -1.15
CA LEU A 66 3.56 18.30 -0.06
C LEU A 66 5.04 18.23 -0.44
N PRO A 67 5.80 19.33 -0.26
CA PRO A 67 7.24 19.32 -0.50
C PRO A 67 7.97 18.20 0.25
N SER A 68 8.97 17.59 -0.38
CA SER A 68 9.68 16.40 0.12
C SER A 68 10.26 16.54 1.54
N TYR A 69 10.63 17.75 1.95
CA TYR A 69 11.16 18.02 3.30
C TYR A 69 10.07 18.05 4.39
N LYS A 70 8.78 18.16 4.03
CA LYS A 70 7.63 18.06 4.94
C LYS A 70 7.14 16.62 5.12
N LEU A 71 7.61 15.69 4.28
CA LEU A 71 7.41 14.25 4.46
C LEU A 71 8.43 13.72 5.48
N LYS A 72 8.38 14.20 6.73
CA LYS A 72 9.13 13.59 7.84
C LYS A 72 8.23 12.57 8.55
N SER A 73 8.80 11.38 8.80
CA SER A 73 8.15 10.14 9.26
C SER A 73 7.17 9.48 8.26
N SER A 74 7.67 8.41 7.65
CA SER A 74 7.04 7.28 6.94
C SER A 74 5.50 7.19 6.86
N TRP A 75 4.85 7.98 6.01
CA TRP A 75 3.45 7.69 5.66
C TRP A 75 3.34 6.42 4.83
N ALA A 76 2.60 5.45 5.34
CA ALA A 76 2.37 4.17 4.68
C ALA A 76 0.91 3.75 4.84
N THR A 77 0.31 3.25 3.76
CA THR A 77 -0.95 2.51 3.86
C THR A 77 -0.68 1.09 4.33
N GLY A 78 -1.72 0.36 4.75
CA GLY A 78 -1.59 -1.07 5.05
C GLY A 78 -0.96 -1.86 3.89
N LEU A 79 -1.23 -1.43 2.65
CA LEU A 79 -0.68 -2.02 1.44
C LEU A 79 0.85 -1.84 1.35
N HIS A 80 1.36 -0.66 1.67
CA HIS A 80 2.80 -0.38 1.72
C HIS A 80 3.49 -1.18 2.82
N LEU A 81 2.89 -1.24 4.01
CA LEU A 81 3.44 -1.97 5.15
C LEU A 81 3.50 -3.48 4.86
N SER A 82 2.46 -4.04 4.27
CA SER A 82 2.43 -5.47 3.91
C SER A 82 3.52 -5.81 2.90
N VAL A 83 3.76 -4.94 1.91
CA VAL A 83 4.87 -5.13 0.94
C VAL A 83 6.24 -4.97 1.61
N LEU A 84 6.41 -3.93 2.45
CA LEU A 84 7.67 -3.65 3.14
C LEU A 84 8.08 -4.82 4.05
N LEU A 85 7.11 -5.43 4.73
CA LEU A 85 7.33 -6.59 5.61
C LEU A 85 7.34 -7.93 4.84
N GLY A 86 6.98 -7.93 3.56
CA GLY A 86 6.87 -9.15 2.74
C GLY A 86 5.67 -10.04 3.09
N HIS A 87 4.66 -9.50 3.76
CA HIS A 87 3.44 -10.18 4.20
C HIS A 87 2.45 -10.30 3.03
N VAL A 88 2.67 -11.32 2.18
CA VAL A 88 1.94 -11.51 0.92
C VAL A 88 0.44 -11.76 1.14
N GLU A 89 0.06 -12.51 2.17
CA GLU A 89 -1.35 -12.78 2.46
C GLU A 89 -2.09 -11.54 2.97
N CYS A 90 -1.47 -10.75 3.85
CA CYS A 90 -2.01 -9.43 4.21
C CYS A 90 -2.17 -8.53 2.97
N LEU A 91 -1.19 -8.54 2.06
CA LEU A 91 -1.28 -7.81 0.79
C LEU A 91 -2.49 -8.26 -0.05
N ARG A 92 -2.75 -9.56 -0.17
CA ARG A 92 -3.92 -10.09 -0.89
C ARG A 92 -5.23 -9.64 -0.25
N VAL A 93 -5.38 -9.85 1.07
CA VAL A 93 -6.59 -9.46 1.82
C VAL A 93 -6.92 -7.97 1.62
N LEU A 94 -5.90 -7.10 1.65
CA LEU A 94 -6.10 -5.67 1.40
C LEU A 94 -6.58 -5.38 -0.02
N LEU A 95 -6.01 -6.04 -1.04
CA LEU A 95 -6.41 -5.86 -2.43
C LEU A 95 -7.82 -6.39 -2.70
N ASP A 96 -8.17 -7.53 -2.11
CA ASP A 96 -9.51 -8.13 -2.19
C ASP A 96 -10.58 -7.22 -1.55
N HIS A 97 -10.19 -6.42 -0.56
CA HIS A 97 -11.01 -5.38 0.06
C HIS A 97 -10.89 -4.01 -0.64
N ASN A 98 -10.52 -3.99 -1.92
CA ASN A 98 -10.46 -2.80 -2.77
C ASN A 98 -9.45 -1.73 -2.33
N ALA A 99 -8.34 -2.10 -1.68
CA ALA A 99 -7.25 -1.17 -1.44
C ALA A 99 -6.79 -0.48 -2.73
N THR A 100 -6.50 0.81 -2.66
CA THR A 100 -6.01 1.59 -3.80
C THR A 100 -4.61 1.12 -4.17
N ILE A 101 -4.53 0.25 -5.18
CA ILE A 101 -3.28 -0.43 -5.57
C ILE A 101 -2.14 0.50 -6.01
N ASN A 102 -2.48 1.68 -6.53
CA ASN A 102 -1.51 2.69 -6.98
C ASN A 102 -1.38 3.87 -5.99
N CYS A 103 -1.78 3.69 -4.72
CA CYS A 103 -1.63 4.71 -3.68
C CYS A 103 -0.16 5.09 -3.53
N ARG A 104 0.14 6.35 -3.19
CA ARG A 104 1.52 6.84 -3.05
C ARG A 104 1.63 7.93 -1.99
N PRO A 105 1.31 7.64 -0.71
CA PRO A 105 1.27 8.65 0.35
C PRO A 105 2.65 9.27 0.62
N ASN A 106 3.72 8.48 0.55
CA ASN A 106 5.12 8.95 0.58
C ASN A 106 5.70 9.15 -0.83
N GLY A 107 4.83 9.07 -1.84
CA GLY A 107 5.19 9.28 -3.22
C GLY A 107 5.96 8.15 -3.90
N LYS A 108 6.00 6.97 -3.30
CA LYS A 108 6.23 5.69 -3.98
C LYS A 108 4.91 4.90 -3.99
N THR A 109 4.67 4.09 -5.02
CA THR A 109 3.56 3.12 -5.00
C THR A 109 4.00 1.82 -4.33
N PRO A 110 3.07 0.93 -3.91
CA PRO A 110 3.43 -0.39 -3.40
C PRO A 110 4.34 -1.16 -4.36
N LEU A 111 4.14 -0.99 -5.68
CA LEU A 111 4.99 -1.64 -6.70
C LEU A 111 6.43 -1.12 -6.68
N HIS A 112 6.65 0.18 -6.43
CA HIS A 112 8.01 0.72 -6.25
C HIS A 112 8.69 0.07 -5.04
N VAL A 113 7.99 -0.01 -3.92
CA VAL A 113 8.51 -0.61 -2.67
C VAL A 113 8.82 -2.10 -2.89
N ALA A 114 7.93 -2.85 -3.56
CA ALA A 114 8.16 -4.27 -3.85
C ALA A 114 9.42 -4.50 -4.69
N CYS A 115 9.70 -3.61 -5.65
CA CYS A 115 10.89 -3.66 -6.50
C CYS A 115 12.17 -3.32 -5.72
N GLU A 116 12.12 -2.29 -4.88
CA GLU A 116 13.22 -1.88 -4.00
C GLU A 116 13.59 -2.98 -2.98
N MET A 117 12.58 -3.68 -2.44
CA MET A 117 12.76 -4.80 -1.53
C MET A 117 13.10 -6.12 -2.23
N ALA A 118 13.17 -6.14 -3.57
CA ALA A 118 13.38 -7.34 -4.38
C ALA A 118 12.39 -8.49 -4.09
N ASN A 119 11.16 -8.17 -3.66
CA ASN A 119 10.15 -9.17 -3.33
C ASN A 119 9.32 -9.53 -4.57
N LEU A 120 9.72 -10.60 -5.25
CA LEU A 120 9.09 -11.07 -6.48
C LEU A 120 7.61 -11.44 -6.29
N GLU A 121 7.25 -12.06 -5.16
CA GLU A 121 5.86 -12.48 -4.94
C GLU A 121 4.94 -11.28 -4.74
N CYS A 122 5.36 -10.26 -3.99
CA CYS A 122 4.61 -9.00 -3.93
C CYS A 122 4.49 -8.33 -5.30
N VAL A 123 5.55 -8.33 -6.13
CA VAL A 123 5.50 -7.80 -7.50
C VAL A 123 4.47 -8.54 -8.34
N LYS A 124 4.43 -9.88 -8.29
CA LYS A 124 3.45 -10.69 -9.02
C LYS A 124 2.03 -10.36 -8.57
N VAL A 125 1.76 -10.41 -7.26
CA VAL A 125 0.43 -10.12 -6.71
C VAL A 125 -0.07 -8.74 -7.13
N LEU A 126 0.78 -7.72 -7.01
CA LEU A 126 0.43 -6.36 -7.44
C LEU A 126 0.16 -6.29 -8.95
N CYS A 127 0.98 -6.94 -9.78
CA CYS A 127 0.76 -6.96 -11.23
C CYS A 127 -0.54 -7.68 -11.61
N ASP A 128 -0.85 -8.78 -10.94
CA ASP A 128 -2.04 -9.60 -11.22
C ASP A 128 -3.33 -8.85 -10.84
N HIS A 129 -3.27 -7.97 -9.83
CA HIS A 129 -4.36 -7.06 -9.47
C HIS A 129 -4.35 -5.74 -10.27
N GLY A 130 -3.57 -5.64 -11.35
CA GLY A 130 -3.61 -4.50 -12.27
C GLY A 130 -2.83 -3.27 -11.81
N ALA A 131 -1.75 -3.43 -11.03
CA ALA A 131 -0.87 -2.32 -10.68
C ALA A 131 -0.29 -1.66 -11.94
N LYS A 132 -0.30 -0.32 -11.96
CA LYS A 132 0.24 0.45 -13.09
C LYS A 132 1.76 0.43 -13.04
N LEU A 133 2.38 -0.11 -14.09
CA LEU A 133 3.84 -0.27 -14.17
C LEU A 133 4.57 1.07 -14.40
N ASN A 134 3.90 2.04 -15.03
CA ASN A 134 4.48 3.32 -15.45
C ASN A 134 4.13 4.49 -14.51
N CYS A 135 3.77 4.21 -13.26
CA CYS A 135 3.65 5.27 -12.25
C CYS A 135 5.03 5.85 -11.92
N TYR A 136 5.10 7.17 -11.75
CA TYR A 136 6.32 7.85 -11.33
C TYR A 136 6.31 8.12 -9.82
N SER A 137 7.45 7.91 -9.18
CA SER A 137 7.73 8.34 -7.82
C SER A 137 7.95 9.86 -7.74
N LEU A 138 8.09 10.42 -6.53
CA LEU A 138 8.43 11.85 -6.37
C LEU A 138 9.78 12.23 -6.99
N SER A 139 10.70 11.27 -7.11
CA SER A 139 11.98 11.47 -7.76
C SER A 139 11.93 11.26 -9.27
N GLY A 140 10.74 11.09 -9.86
CA GLY A 140 10.56 10.91 -11.31
C GLY A 140 10.91 9.52 -11.82
N HIS A 141 11.01 8.52 -10.94
CA HIS A 141 11.42 7.16 -11.29
C HIS A 141 10.23 6.21 -11.33
N THR A 142 10.22 5.25 -12.26
CA THR A 142 9.24 4.14 -12.28
C THR A 142 9.68 2.99 -11.38
N ALA A 143 8.80 2.01 -11.13
CA ALA A 143 9.12 0.84 -10.31
C ALA A 143 10.35 0.06 -10.81
N LEU A 144 10.55 -0.02 -12.14
CA LEU A 144 11.70 -0.69 -12.73
C LEU A 144 13.04 -0.03 -12.36
N HIS A 145 13.07 1.28 -12.17
CA HIS A 145 14.30 2.00 -11.76
C HIS A 145 14.75 1.64 -10.34
N PHE A 146 13.85 1.10 -9.51
CA PHE A 146 14.19 0.64 -8.16
C PHE A 146 14.74 -0.80 -8.13
N CYS A 147 14.76 -1.51 -9.28
CA CYS A 147 15.44 -2.80 -9.41
C CYS A 147 16.95 -2.62 -9.64
N THR A 148 17.67 -2.11 -8.64
CA THR A 148 19.09 -1.74 -8.75
C THR A 148 20.06 -2.85 -8.37
N THR A 149 19.57 -3.90 -7.70
CA THR A 149 20.41 -4.97 -7.13
C THR A 149 20.23 -6.29 -7.89
N PRO A 150 21.22 -7.21 -7.84
CA PRO A 150 21.07 -8.54 -8.45
C PRO A 150 19.86 -9.34 -7.96
N SER A 151 19.44 -9.18 -6.69
CA SER A 151 18.26 -9.84 -6.15
C SER A 151 16.96 -9.38 -6.82
N SER A 152 16.92 -8.13 -7.29
CA SER A 152 15.74 -7.54 -7.95
C SER A 152 15.64 -7.89 -9.45
N ILE A 153 16.60 -8.63 -10.02
CA ILE A 153 16.60 -9.01 -11.45
C ILE A 153 15.31 -9.75 -11.84
N LEU A 154 14.81 -10.65 -10.97
CA LEU A 154 13.57 -11.38 -11.24
C LEU A 154 12.36 -10.44 -11.26
N CYS A 155 12.32 -9.45 -10.37
CA CYS A 155 11.29 -8.40 -10.36
C CYS A 155 11.34 -7.59 -11.66
N ALA A 156 12.53 -7.14 -12.07
CA ALA A 156 12.71 -6.42 -13.33
C ALA A 156 12.24 -7.23 -14.55
N LYS A 157 12.61 -8.51 -14.61
CA LYS A 157 12.13 -9.43 -15.67
C LYS A 157 10.61 -9.55 -15.67
N GLN A 158 9.99 -9.69 -14.50
CA GLN A 158 8.54 -9.76 -14.36
C GLN A 158 7.85 -8.48 -14.87
N LEU A 159 8.37 -7.31 -14.51
CA LEU A 159 7.85 -6.02 -14.98
C LEU A 159 7.96 -5.86 -16.50
N VAL A 160 9.12 -6.21 -17.08
CA VAL A 160 9.34 -6.15 -18.54
C VAL A 160 8.41 -7.10 -19.28
N LEU A 161 8.21 -8.32 -18.76
CA LEU A 161 7.29 -9.29 -19.33
C LEU A 161 5.85 -8.73 -19.35
N ARG A 162 5.38 -8.23 -18.20
CA ARG A 162 4.05 -7.64 -18.07
C ARG A 162 3.88 -6.41 -18.99
N GLY A 163 4.89 -5.54 -19.07
CA GLY A 163 4.89 -4.37 -19.96
C GLY A 163 4.79 -4.72 -21.45
N LYS A 164 5.47 -5.79 -21.90
CA LYS A 164 5.37 -6.28 -23.29
C LYS A 164 3.99 -6.83 -23.62
N THR A 165 3.37 -7.59 -22.70
CA THR A 165 1.99 -8.07 -22.91
C THR A 165 0.99 -6.94 -23.09
N TYR A 166 1.13 -5.82 -22.38
CA TYR A 166 0.26 -4.65 -22.55
C TYR A 166 0.46 -3.97 -23.91
N GLN A 167 1.69 -3.80 -24.40
CA GLN A 167 1.93 -3.21 -25.74
C GLN A 167 1.54 -4.15 -26.89
N GLY A 168 1.63 -5.47 -26.68
CA GLY A 168 1.15 -6.47 -27.64
C GLY A 168 -0.36 -6.40 -27.85
N LEU A 169 -1.14 -6.20 -26.78
CA LEU A 169 -2.60 -6.04 -26.88
C LEU A 169 -3.02 -4.78 -27.66
N ILE A 170 -2.28 -3.66 -27.51
CA ILE A 170 -2.61 -2.40 -28.20
C ILE A 170 -2.40 -2.54 -29.72
N ARG A 171 -1.51 -3.43 -30.18
CA ARG A 171 -1.22 -3.61 -31.61
C ARG A 171 -2.22 -4.48 -32.37
N PHE A 172 -3.15 -5.17 -31.70
CA PHE A 172 -4.18 -6.01 -32.34
C PHE A 172 -5.61 -5.46 -32.15
N GLY A 173 -5.73 -4.19 -31.75
CA GLY A 173 -6.99 -3.58 -31.33
C GLY A 173 -7.43 -2.32 -32.10
N GLU A 174 -6.98 -2.11 -33.33
CA GLU A 174 -7.63 -1.12 -34.22
C GLU A 174 -7.96 -1.78 -35.58
N PRO A 175 -9.22 -1.67 -36.05
CA PRO A 175 -9.63 -2.05 -37.40
C PRO A 175 -9.13 -1.08 -38.48
#